data_AF-A0AAD2JLF1-F1
#
_entry.id   AF-A0AAD2JLF1-F1
#
_cell.length_a   1.000
_cell.length_b   1.000
_cell.length_c   1.000
_cell.angle_alpha   90.00
_cell.angle_beta   90.00
_cell.angle_gamma   90.00
#
_symmetry.space_group_name_H-M   'P 1'
#
loop_
_entity.id
_entity.type
_entity.pdbx_description
1 polymer ?
#
loop_
_entity_poly.entity_id
_entity_poly.type
_entity_poly.pdbx_seq_one_letter_code
_entity_poly.pdbx_strand_id
1 'polypeptide(L)'
;MKLLSSLSLTLLPAVCLAATEYQCPLPDAAKKFSAIVLEDMDSAAHNVYTGVAVGGVFKNTKKPNSNIAVDGESFVGSVQTPIRINWNKGINTGSTLEDAGIDWSYFEYMAKNTFSTTRNGYKIVRMTSGGNFNTYSFNNGGQGEDNGKTIVFFDTNQKVTLTKTNDGRQFGPTVIAPFSEVEVHGNAGFVDGLIVAKKLITSGGNPSQLQLHGDYFKGNNLPCLNPPPSGATSGPTAAPTGTPTPVPTSGPTPVPTSGPTLDPTSSPTAGPTNTPPTVDGGAKGDPHFKTWKNEHYEYHGQCDMILVQDPDFANGLGIEVQIRTKLVRHWSYIKNAAIRIGEDVLEVEGSADPSSKFQYWYNFESRAKVDTFAGFPLTIKHRAGSNYTAGLEIDLSSMFPGEKIVVATWKEFVRVDFKNPTEASFGKSVGLLGDFHTGETLARDGITVHNDFWTYGNEWQVLPNEFMLFHVVEQPQFPKKCIEPEDPQGERRRRLEESSVTEEQAEAACASIPDELDRKDCVYDIIATQDMDIVGAY
;
A
#
# COMPACT_ATOMS: atom_id res chain seq x y z
N MET A 1 2.99 5.80 -72.01
CA MET A 1 3.66 4.60 -71.47
C MET A 1 4.13 4.95 -70.05
N LYS A 2 3.70 4.13 -69.07
CA LYS A 2 4.00 4.12 -67.62
C LYS A 2 3.39 5.23 -66.72
N LEU A 3 2.30 4.82 -66.06
CA LEU A 3 1.77 5.34 -64.80
C LEU A 3 2.78 5.15 -63.67
N LEU A 4 2.79 6.08 -62.70
CA LEU A 4 3.21 5.82 -61.32
C LEU A 4 2.04 6.23 -60.42
N SER A 5 1.47 5.22 -59.76
CA SER A 5 0.31 5.29 -58.88
C SER A 5 0.69 5.74 -57.47
N SER A 6 -0.19 6.55 -56.90
CA SER A 6 -0.26 6.92 -55.49
C SER A 6 -0.24 5.71 -54.55
N LEU A 7 0.72 5.66 -53.61
CA LEU A 7 0.62 4.81 -52.43
C LEU A 7 -0.28 5.52 -51.40
N SER A 8 -1.47 4.98 -51.21
CA SER A 8 -2.40 5.34 -50.14
C SER A 8 -1.81 4.88 -48.80
N LEU A 9 -1.51 5.81 -47.90
CA LEU A 9 -1.17 5.53 -46.52
C LEU A 9 -2.44 5.08 -45.79
N THR A 10 -2.70 3.79 -45.75
CA THR A 10 -3.76 3.21 -44.93
C THR A 10 -3.37 3.36 -43.47
N LEU A 11 -4.03 4.27 -42.74
CA LEU A 11 -4.05 4.28 -41.28
C LEU A 11 -4.53 2.90 -40.82
N LEU A 12 -3.66 2.15 -40.15
CA LEU A 12 -4.09 1.01 -39.33
C LEU A 12 -4.99 1.55 -38.21
N PRO A 13 -6.14 0.91 -37.92
CA PRO A 13 -6.95 1.32 -36.80
C PRO A 13 -6.12 1.12 -35.53
N ALA A 14 -5.99 2.19 -34.73
CA ALA A 14 -5.54 2.07 -33.36
C ALA A 14 -6.45 1.05 -32.68
N VAL A 15 -5.92 -0.14 -32.40
CA VAL A 15 -6.60 -1.10 -31.55
C VAL A 15 -6.58 -0.45 -30.17
N CYS A 16 -7.68 0.21 -29.84
CA CYS A 16 -7.96 0.67 -28.50
C CYS A 16 -7.99 -0.60 -27.63
N LEU A 17 -6.91 -0.85 -26.88
CA LEU A 17 -6.95 -1.84 -25.81
C LEU A 17 -8.02 -1.36 -24.84
N ALA A 18 -9.19 -1.99 -24.90
CA ALA A 18 -10.23 -1.76 -23.92
C ALA A 18 -9.64 -2.06 -22.55
N ALA A 19 -9.60 -1.07 -21.66
CA ALA A 19 -9.28 -1.27 -20.26
C ALA A 19 -10.15 -2.43 -19.75
N THR A 20 -9.52 -3.52 -19.33
CA THR A 20 -10.25 -4.63 -18.71
C THR A 20 -10.88 -4.08 -17.42
N GLU A 21 -12.21 -4.09 -17.32
CA GLU A 21 -12.91 -3.65 -16.10
C GLU A 21 -12.49 -4.55 -14.94
N TYR A 22 -11.74 -4.01 -13.97
CA TYR A 22 -11.47 -4.71 -12.71
C TYR A 22 -12.66 -4.56 -11.78
N GLN A 23 -13.09 -5.66 -11.17
CA GLN A 23 -14.17 -5.65 -10.21
C GLN A 23 -13.60 -5.45 -8.81
N CYS A 24 -13.97 -4.35 -8.16
CA CYS A 24 -13.68 -4.12 -6.73
C CYS A 24 -14.92 -4.43 -5.89
N PRO A 25 -15.19 -5.70 -5.54
CA PRO A 25 -16.35 -6.02 -4.73
C PRO A 25 -16.28 -5.31 -3.38
N LEU A 26 -17.42 -4.91 -2.83
CA LEU A 26 -17.48 -4.42 -1.45
C LEU A 26 -16.97 -5.54 -0.51
N PRO A 27 -16.04 -5.26 0.42
CA PRO A 27 -15.45 -6.30 1.27
C PRO A 27 -16.50 -7.09 2.03
N ASP A 28 -16.34 -8.42 2.13
CA ASP A 28 -17.31 -9.27 2.83
C ASP A 28 -17.45 -8.90 4.31
N ALA A 29 -16.36 -8.47 4.95
CA ALA A 29 -16.38 -7.98 6.32
C ALA A 29 -17.26 -6.73 6.46
N ALA A 30 -17.25 -5.83 5.47
CA ALA A 30 -18.01 -4.59 5.48
C ALA A 30 -19.53 -4.83 5.56
N LYS A 31 -20.00 -5.96 5.00
CA LYS A 31 -21.42 -6.36 4.95
C LYS A 31 -22.02 -6.64 6.33
N LYS A 32 -21.20 -6.70 7.38
CA LYS A 32 -21.61 -6.95 8.78
C LYS A 32 -22.00 -5.67 9.54
N PHE A 33 -21.72 -4.50 8.98
CA PHE A 33 -21.77 -3.23 9.70
C PHE A 33 -22.76 -2.24 9.09
N SER A 34 -23.38 -1.41 9.94
CA SER A 34 -24.18 -0.27 9.49
C SER A 34 -23.31 0.97 9.32
N ALA A 35 -22.22 1.04 10.10
CA ALA A 35 -21.22 2.08 10.01
C ALA A 35 -19.80 1.53 10.21
N ILE A 36 -18.88 2.00 9.38
CA ILE A 36 -17.43 1.76 9.47
C ILE A 36 -16.76 3.14 9.52
N VAL A 37 -16.01 3.42 10.57
CA VAL A 37 -15.49 4.76 10.87
C VAL A 37 -14.02 4.69 11.24
N LEU A 38 -13.15 5.42 10.53
CA LEU A 38 -11.71 5.42 10.81
C LEU A 38 -11.39 6.04 12.17
N GLU A 39 -11.89 7.25 12.40
CA GLU A 39 -11.68 7.99 13.64
C GLU A 39 -12.91 7.84 14.57
N ASP A 40 -13.47 8.96 15.03
CA ASP A 40 -14.55 8.98 16.00
C ASP A 40 -15.94 8.87 15.36
N MET A 41 -16.84 8.17 16.07
CA MET A 41 -18.27 8.11 15.80
C MET A 41 -19.05 8.79 16.94
N ASP A 42 -19.64 9.96 16.68
CA ASP A 42 -20.53 10.68 17.58
C ASP A 42 -22.00 10.47 17.18
N SER A 43 -22.60 9.38 17.65
CA SER A 43 -23.92 8.94 17.25
C SER A 43 -24.91 8.91 18.41
N ALA A 44 -26.10 9.45 18.16
CA ALA A 44 -27.27 9.35 19.00
C ALA A 44 -28.34 8.44 18.39
N ALA A 45 -28.07 7.78 17.24
CA ALA A 45 -29.05 6.95 16.54
C ALA A 45 -29.69 5.93 17.50
N HIS A 46 -31.01 5.82 17.47
CA HIS A 46 -31.74 4.97 18.39
C HIS A 46 -31.43 3.48 18.16
N ASN A 47 -31.36 3.07 16.90
CA ASN A 47 -31.05 1.71 16.48
C ASN A 47 -29.97 1.72 15.41
N VAL A 48 -29.01 0.82 15.60
CA VAL A 48 -28.05 0.40 14.60
C VAL A 48 -28.30 -1.09 14.37
N TYR A 49 -28.85 -1.45 13.21
CA TYR A 49 -29.44 -2.78 12.97
C TYR A 49 -28.40 -3.87 12.70
N THR A 50 -27.15 -3.51 12.41
CA THR A 50 -26.03 -4.44 12.37
C THR A 50 -24.91 -3.93 13.29
N GLY A 51 -23.65 -4.29 13.05
CA GLY A 51 -22.54 -3.86 13.92
C GLY A 51 -22.06 -2.45 13.58
N VAL A 52 -21.12 -1.94 14.39
CA VAL A 52 -20.22 -0.84 13.98
C VAL A 52 -18.76 -1.26 14.10
N ALA A 53 -17.93 -0.77 13.19
CA ALA A 53 -16.48 -0.83 13.30
C ALA A 53 -15.95 0.61 13.41
N VAL A 54 -15.34 0.99 14.52
CA VAL A 54 -14.92 2.36 14.81
C VAL A 54 -13.49 2.36 15.34
N GLY A 55 -12.54 2.89 14.58
CA GLY A 55 -11.13 2.91 15.00
C GLY A 55 -10.86 3.84 16.20
N GLY A 56 -11.64 4.91 16.33
CA GLY A 56 -11.54 5.86 17.45
C GLY A 56 -12.56 5.64 18.56
N VAL A 57 -13.15 6.76 19.02
CA VAL A 57 -14.10 6.77 20.14
C VAL A 57 -15.54 6.71 19.64
N PHE A 58 -16.33 5.76 20.13
CA PHE A 58 -17.78 5.83 20.06
C PHE A 58 -18.33 6.73 21.18
N LYS A 59 -19.06 7.77 20.82
CA LYS A 59 -19.64 8.75 21.74
C LYS A 59 -21.05 9.18 21.34
N ASN A 60 -21.73 9.83 22.27
CA ASN A 60 -23.05 10.46 22.05
C ASN A 60 -23.08 11.82 22.75
N THR A 61 -22.44 12.80 22.15
CA THR A 61 -22.39 14.17 22.70
C THR A 61 -23.67 14.94 22.39
N LYS A 62 -24.40 14.55 21.35
CA LYS A 62 -25.59 15.27 20.88
C LYS A 62 -26.83 14.98 21.72
N LYS A 63 -26.96 13.77 22.26
CA LYS A 63 -28.09 13.32 23.10
C LYS A 63 -27.62 12.36 24.21
N PRO A 64 -26.78 12.82 25.16
CA PRO A 64 -26.10 11.94 26.14
C PRO A 64 -27.03 11.05 27.00
N ASN A 65 -28.32 11.43 27.12
CA ASN A 65 -29.32 10.69 27.89
C ASN A 65 -30.20 9.75 27.06
N SER A 66 -30.03 9.69 25.73
CA SER A 66 -30.80 8.79 24.86
C SER A 66 -30.23 7.38 24.87
N ASN A 67 -31.11 6.39 24.74
CA ASN A 67 -30.73 4.99 24.62
C ASN A 67 -30.40 4.66 23.16
N ILE A 68 -29.27 3.99 22.96
CA ILE A 68 -28.80 3.45 21.68
C ILE A 68 -28.83 1.91 21.78
N ALA A 69 -29.34 1.23 20.76
CA ALA A 69 -29.22 -0.21 20.60
C ALA A 69 -28.39 -0.53 19.36
N VAL A 70 -27.39 -1.40 19.50
CA VAL A 70 -26.59 -1.93 18.39
C VAL A 70 -26.80 -3.44 18.33
N ASP A 71 -27.30 -3.92 17.20
CA ASP A 71 -27.79 -5.29 17.04
C ASP A 71 -26.71 -6.29 16.59
N GLY A 72 -25.64 -5.80 15.96
CA GLY A 72 -24.50 -6.62 15.51
C GLY A 72 -23.32 -6.60 16.49
N GLU A 73 -22.44 -7.58 16.32
CA GLU A 73 -21.11 -7.57 16.96
C GLU A 73 -20.35 -6.34 16.47
N SER A 74 -19.67 -5.65 17.39
CA SER A 74 -19.03 -4.37 17.11
C SER A 74 -17.60 -4.31 17.60
N PHE A 75 -16.77 -3.53 16.92
CA PHE A 75 -15.34 -3.36 17.19
C PHE A 75 -15.09 -1.87 17.33
N VAL A 76 -14.58 -1.44 18.48
CA VAL A 76 -14.45 -0.03 18.80
C VAL A 76 -13.12 0.21 19.53
N GLY A 77 -12.37 1.23 19.14
CA GLY A 77 -11.16 1.64 19.86
C GLY A 77 -11.48 1.95 21.33
N SER A 78 -12.44 2.83 21.59
CA SER A 78 -12.99 3.01 22.95
C SER A 78 -14.41 3.58 22.96
N VAL A 79 -15.09 3.49 24.10
CA VAL A 79 -16.45 4.04 24.29
C VAL A 79 -16.41 5.15 25.33
N GLN A 80 -16.96 6.33 25.00
CA GLN A 80 -17.10 7.41 25.97
C GLN A 80 -18.06 7.00 27.08
N THR A 81 -17.64 7.08 28.34
CA THR A 81 -18.49 6.80 29.51
C THR A 81 -18.78 8.06 30.31
N PRO A 82 -19.97 8.19 30.94
CA PRO A 82 -21.12 7.30 30.81
C PRO A 82 -21.88 7.50 29.48
N ILE A 83 -22.34 6.41 28.87
CA ILE A 83 -23.22 6.42 27.69
C ILE A 83 -24.27 5.32 27.85
N ARG A 84 -25.50 5.57 27.39
CA ARG A 84 -26.61 4.60 27.46
C ARG A 84 -26.70 3.81 26.17
N ILE A 85 -25.86 2.80 26.04
CA ILE A 85 -25.80 1.92 24.88
C ILE A 85 -26.03 0.46 25.29
N ASN A 86 -26.78 -0.25 24.47
CA ASN A 86 -27.02 -1.67 24.59
C ASN A 86 -26.41 -2.40 23.38
N TRP A 87 -25.38 -3.21 23.63
CA TRP A 87 -24.68 -4.00 22.63
C TRP A 87 -25.25 -5.42 22.59
N ASN A 88 -26.26 -5.66 21.74
CA ASN A 88 -27.03 -6.91 21.75
C ASN A 88 -26.20 -8.15 21.45
N LYS A 89 -25.15 -8.02 20.63
CA LYS A 89 -24.21 -9.11 20.29
C LYS A 89 -22.80 -8.86 20.81
N GLY A 90 -22.66 -7.97 21.78
CA GLY A 90 -21.37 -7.64 22.39
C GLY A 90 -20.55 -6.59 21.63
N ILE A 91 -19.47 -6.18 22.28
CA ILE A 91 -18.51 -5.20 21.79
C ILE A 91 -17.09 -5.69 22.11
N ASN A 92 -16.20 -5.53 21.15
CA ASN A 92 -14.76 -5.66 21.31
C ASN A 92 -14.17 -4.25 21.45
N THR A 93 -13.71 -3.89 22.65
CA THR A 93 -13.08 -2.59 22.94
C THR A 93 -11.56 -2.67 22.88
N GLY A 94 -10.89 -1.58 22.50
CA GLY A 94 -9.45 -1.59 22.26
C GLY A 94 -9.07 -2.24 20.91
N SER A 95 -10.06 -2.40 20.04
CA SER A 95 -9.90 -3.01 18.71
C SER A 95 -9.60 -1.97 17.64
N THR A 96 -8.84 -2.38 16.64
CA THR A 96 -8.63 -1.62 15.40
C THR A 96 -9.70 -1.96 14.36
N LEU A 97 -9.70 -1.26 13.21
CA LEU A 97 -10.51 -1.67 12.08
C LEU A 97 -10.06 -3.02 11.49
N GLU A 98 -8.77 -3.33 11.56
CA GLU A 98 -8.22 -4.60 11.07
C GLU A 98 -8.74 -5.80 11.87
N ASP A 99 -8.91 -5.65 13.19
CA ASP A 99 -9.55 -6.66 14.04
C ASP A 99 -10.98 -6.98 13.60
N ALA A 100 -11.67 -5.99 13.03
CA ALA A 100 -13.01 -6.14 12.43
C ALA A 100 -12.99 -6.76 11.02
N GLY A 101 -11.80 -7.08 10.49
CA GLY A 101 -11.57 -7.50 9.11
C GLY A 101 -11.75 -6.37 8.09
N ILE A 102 -11.69 -5.12 8.54
CA ILE A 102 -11.84 -3.93 7.72
C ILE A 102 -10.46 -3.41 7.37
N ASP A 103 -10.19 -3.34 6.07
CA ASP A 103 -9.10 -2.53 5.57
C ASP A 103 -9.63 -1.17 5.13
N TRP A 104 -9.00 -0.11 5.65
CA TRP A 104 -9.39 1.24 5.34
C TRP A 104 -8.90 1.70 3.96
N SER A 105 -7.68 1.30 3.59
CA SER A 105 -7.00 1.75 2.36
C SER A 105 -7.76 1.36 1.08
N TYR A 106 -8.54 0.28 1.13
CA TYR A 106 -9.37 -0.23 0.07
C TYR A 106 -10.59 0.63 -0.15
N PHE A 107 -11.19 1.18 0.91
CA PHE A 107 -12.27 2.16 0.73
C PHE A 107 -11.74 3.44 0.10
N GLU A 108 -10.54 3.90 0.50
CA GLU A 108 -9.85 5.03 -0.13
C GLU A 108 -9.57 4.77 -1.62
N TYR A 109 -9.08 3.57 -1.94
CA TYR A 109 -8.88 3.11 -3.30
C TYR A 109 -10.17 3.14 -4.11
N MET A 110 -11.24 2.51 -3.61
CA MET A 110 -12.54 2.46 -4.28
C MET A 110 -13.10 3.87 -4.51
N ALA A 111 -12.96 4.78 -3.54
CA ALA A 111 -13.44 6.15 -3.69
C ALA A 111 -12.75 6.90 -4.84
N LYS A 112 -11.43 6.71 -4.99
CA LYS A 112 -10.62 7.33 -6.05
C LYS A 112 -10.78 6.66 -7.42
N ASN A 113 -10.99 5.36 -7.46
CA ASN A 113 -10.83 4.56 -8.69
C ASN A 113 -12.14 4.02 -9.26
N THR A 114 -13.27 4.22 -8.59
CA THR A 114 -14.59 3.94 -9.18
C THR A 114 -15.02 5.05 -10.13
N PHE A 115 -15.93 4.73 -11.05
CA PHE A 115 -16.55 5.71 -11.92
C PHE A 115 -18.07 5.56 -11.92
N SER A 116 -18.74 6.70 -12.10
CA SER A 116 -20.21 6.74 -12.12
C SER A 116 -20.75 5.90 -13.26
N THR A 117 -21.66 4.98 -12.96
CA THR A 117 -22.33 4.14 -13.97
C THR A 117 -23.70 3.68 -13.48
N THR A 118 -24.53 3.20 -14.41
CA THR A 118 -25.82 2.57 -14.08
C THR A 118 -25.99 1.34 -14.95
N ARG A 119 -26.11 0.17 -14.31
CA ARG A 119 -26.19 -1.11 -15.01
C ARG A 119 -27.08 -2.08 -14.25
N ASN A 120 -27.97 -2.76 -14.97
CA ASN A 120 -28.86 -3.79 -14.40
C ASN A 120 -29.68 -3.32 -13.18
N GLY A 121 -30.10 -2.05 -13.17
CA GLY A 121 -30.87 -1.47 -12.06
C GLY A 121 -30.04 -1.07 -10.83
N TYR A 122 -28.71 -1.20 -10.89
CA TYR A 122 -27.78 -0.69 -9.90
C TYR A 122 -27.17 0.63 -10.35
N LYS A 123 -26.99 1.55 -9.41
CA LYS A 123 -26.45 2.89 -9.65
C LYS A 123 -25.22 3.13 -8.80
N ILE A 124 -24.14 3.53 -9.47
CA ILE A 124 -22.85 3.86 -8.86
C ILE A 124 -22.59 5.32 -9.17
N VAL A 125 -22.32 6.11 -8.14
CA VAL A 125 -22.06 7.54 -8.27
C VAL A 125 -20.74 7.88 -7.60
N ARG A 126 -19.84 8.58 -8.30
CA ARG A 126 -18.65 9.18 -7.71
C ARG A 126 -18.83 10.69 -7.61
N MET A 127 -18.51 11.22 -6.44
CA MET A 127 -18.58 12.63 -6.08
C MET A 127 -17.18 13.11 -5.73
N THR A 128 -16.79 14.28 -6.24
CA THR A 128 -15.50 14.92 -5.96
C THR A 128 -15.62 16.15 -5.05
N SER A 129 -16.82 16.38 -4.49
CA SER A 129 -17.12 17.49 -3.59
C SER A 129 -18.07 17.05 -2.49
N GLY A 130 -17.93 17.69 -1.32
CA GLY A 130 -18.84 17.54 -0.20
C GLY A 130 -20.05 18.45 -0.34
N GLY A 131 -20.87 18.52 0.70
CA GLY A 131 -22.10 19.31 0.73
C GLY A 131 -23.30 18.56 1.29
N ASN A 132 -24.49 19.09 1.01
CA ASN A 132 -25.76 18.54 1.49
C ASN A 132 -26.38 17.63 0.44
N PHE A 133 -26.65 16.39 0.81
CA PHE A 133 -27.17 15.37 -0.08
C PHE A 133 -28.38 14.65 0.51
N ASN A 134 -29.24 14.19 -0.39
CA ASN A 134 -30.34 13.28 -0.08
C ASN A 134 -30.39 12.20 -1.16
N THR A 135 -31.33 11.25 -1.04
CA THR A 135 -31.48 10.16 -2.02
C THR A 135 -31.60 10.67 -3.46
N TYR A 136 -32.30 11.81 -3.70
CA TYR A 136 -32.48 12.36 -5.05
C TYR A 136 -31.22 12.99 -5.64
N SER A 137 -30.23 13.35 -4.81
CA SER A 137 -28.91 13.78 -5.29
C SER A 137 -28.20 12.69 -6.09
N PHE A 138 -28.48 11.42 -5.80
CA PHE A 138 -27.84 10.27 -6.43
C PHE A 138 -28.80 9.49 -7.31
N ASN A 139 -30.06 9.36 -6.92
CA ASN A 139 -31.09 8.62 -7.63
C ASN A 139 -32.40 9.41 -7.61
N ASN A 140 -32.63 10.25 -8.61
CA ASN A 140 -33.83 11.08 -8.70
C ASN A 140 -35.10 10.20 -8.71
N GLY A 141 -36.01 10.42 -7.77
CA GLY A 141 -37.19 9.56 -7.56
C GLY A 141 -36.90 8.24 -6.83
N GLY A 142 -35.69 8.04 -6.30
CA GLY A 142 -35.28 6.88 -5.51
C GLY A 142 -36.02 6.74 -4.18
N GLN A 143 -36.09 5.52 -3.66
CA GLN A 143 -36.80 5.22 -2.40
C GLN A 143 -35.87 5.32 -1.19
N GLY A 144 -36.45 5.53 -0.01
CA GLY A 144 -35.71 5.43 1.25
C GLY A 144 -35.17 4.02 1.44
N GLU A 145 -36.02 3.00 1.26
CA GLU A 145 -35.60 1.60 1.15
C GLU A 145 -35.01 1.35 -0.24
N ASP A 146 -33.71 1.55 -0.38
CA ASP A 146 -33.00 1.45 -1.65
C ASP A 146 -32.74 -0.01 -2.05
N ASN A 147 -32.81 -0.94 -1.09
CA ASN A 147 -32.59 -2.38 -1.29
C ASN A 147 -31.18 -2.69 -1.85
N GLY A 148 -30.19 -1.89 -1.47
CA GLY A 148 -28.79 -2.03 -1.92
C GLY A 148 -28.57 -1.77 -3.41
N LYS A 149 -29.39 -0.89 -4.04
CA LYS A 149 -29.31 -0.59 -5.48
C LYS A 149 -28.36 0.55 -5.81
N THR A 150 -28.10 1.44 -4.86
CA THR A 150 -27.35 2.67 -5.07
C THR A 150 -26.15 2.72 -4.11
N ILE A 151 -24.99 3.04 -4.66
CA ILE A 151 -23.78 3.34 -3.90
C ILE A 151 -23.18 4.66 -4.36
N VAL A 152 -22.74 5.47 -3.40
CA VAL A 152 -22.06 6.73 -3.65
C VAL A 152 -20.66 6.72 -3.03
N PHE A 153 -19.67 7.05 -3.84
CA PHE A 153 -18.28 7.25 -3.47
C PHE A 153 -17.98 8.75 -3.37
N PHE A 154 -17.39 9.19 -2.27
CA PHE A 154 -16.93 10.55 -2.06
C PHE A 154 -15.40 10.59 -2.06
N ASP A 155 -14.83 11.04 -3.17
CA ASP A 155 -13.42 11.34 -3.33
C ASP A 155 -13.15 12.81 -2.98
N THR A 156 -13.34 13.15 -1.70
CA THR A 156 -13.20 14.51 -1.20
C THR A 156 -13.00 14.52 0.30
N ASN A 157 -12.19 15.44 0.81
CA ASN A 157 -12.06 15.68 2.25
C ASN A 157 -13.11 16.67 2.79
N GLN A 158 -13.94 17.23 1.90
CA GLN A 158 -15.01 18.14 2.30
C GLN A 158 -16.10 17.39 3.07
N LYS A 159 -16.72 18.08 4.02
CA LYS A 159 -17.81 17.53 4.82
C LYS A 159 -18.99 17.09 3.95
N VAL A 160 -19.56 15.94 4.27
CA VAL A 160 -20.73 15.36 3.60
C VAL A 160 -21.89 15.34 4.60
N THR A 161 -23.01 15.95 4.25
CA THR A 161 -24.20 15.99 5.10
C THR A 161 -25.34 15.23 4.43
N LEU A 162 -25.91 14.25 5.13
CA LEU A 162 -26.99 13.40 4.65
C LEU A 162 -28.31 13.78 5.32
N THR A 163 -29.36 13.96 4.54
CA THR A 163 -30.70 14.32 5.04
C THR A 163 -31.81 13.71 4.18
N LYS A 164 -33.06 13.85 4.62
CA LYS A 164 -34.24 13.44 3.86
C LYS A 164 -34.46 14.32 2.63
N THR A 165 -35.20 13.80 1.66
CA THR A 165 -35.68 14.59 0.53
C THR A 165 -36.76 15.60 0.95
N ASN A 166 -37.04 16.59 0.10
CA ASN A 166 -38.05 17.62 0.37
C ASN A 166 -39.48 17.05 0.51
N ASP A 167 -39.78 15.94 -0.18
CA ASP A 167 -41.03 15.20 -0.09
C ASP A 167 -41.05 14.15 1.03
N GLY A 168 -40.00 14.11 1.88
CA GLY A 168 -40.01 13.36 3.12
C GLY A 168 -39.37 11.97 3.07
N ARG A 169 -38.77 11.56 1.94
CA ARG A 169 -38.12 10.25 1.82
C ARG A 169 -36.80 10.22 2.57
N GLN A 170 -36.54 9.09 3.20
CA GLN A 170 -35.32 8.81 3.94
C GLN A 170 -34.12 8.60 3.01
N PHE A 171 -32.94 8.40 3.58
CA PHE A 171 -31.71 8.24 2.82
C PHE A 171 -31.44 6.76 2.53
N GLY A 172 -31.41 6.38 1.26
CA GLY A 172 -31.27 4.99 0.84
C GLY A 172 -29.84 4.50 0.53
N PRO A 173 -29.03 5.23 -0.24
CA PRO A 173 -27.78 4.70 -0.78
C PRO A 173 -26.75 4.22 0.26
N THR A 174 -25.92 3.24 -0.12
CA THR A 174 -24.63 2.98 0.55
C THR A 174 -23.68 4.14 0.31
N VAL A 175 -22.96 4.58 1.33
CA VAL A 175 -22.05 5.73 1.30
C VAL A 175 -20.62 5.28 1.60
N ILE A 176 -19.69 5.55 0.69
CA ILE A 176 -18.26 5.34 0.85
C ILE A 176 -17.55 6.70 0.81
N ALA A 177 -17.25 7.27 1.98
CA ALA A 177 -16.67 8.59 2.15
C ALA A 177 -15.41 8.55 3.04
N PRO A 178 -14.37 7.81 2.65
CA PRO A 178 -13.23 7.49 3.51
C PRO A 178 -12.35 8.71 3.83
N PHE A 179 -12.50 9.81 3.10
CA PHE A 179 -11.75 11.05 3.36
C PHE A 179 -12.57 12.10 4.12
N SER A 180 -13.88 11.90 4.28
CA SER A 180 -14.82 12.94 4.73
C SER A 180 -15.35 12.70 6.14
N GLU A 181 -15.62 13.78 6.86
CA GLU A 181 -16.61 13.76 7.94
C GLU A 181 -18.01 13.64 7.33
N VAL A 182 -18.75 12.62 7.73
CA VAL A 182 -20.16 12.42 7.36
C VAL A 182 -21.05 12.83 8.53
N GLU A 183 -21.94 13.79 8.29
CA GLU A 183 -22.98 14.21 9.23
C GLU A 183 -24.34 13.72 8.76
N VAL A 184 -25.01 12.88 9.55
CA VAL A 184 -26.37 12.42 9.27
C VAL A 184 -27.35 13.21 10.11
N HIS A 185 -28.22 13.97 9.47
CA HIS A 185 -29.29 14.67 10.19
C HIS A 185 -30.36 13.67 10.64
N GLY A 186 -30.80 13.76 11.90
CA GLY A 186 -31.84 12.88 12.46
C GLY A 186 -33.18 12.97 11.74
N ASN A 187 -33.45 14.07 11.04
CA ASN A 187 -34.64 14.22 10.21
C ASN A 187 -34.61 13.31 8.97
N ALA A 188 -33.48 12.68 8.65
CA ALA A 188 -33.38 11.62 7.66
C ALA A 188 -34.27 10.43 8.02
N GLY A 189 -34.62 10.24 9.31
CA GLY A 189 -35.42 9.11 9.79
C GLY A 189 -34.61 7.83 9.84
N PHE A 190 -34.10 7.39 8.69
CA PHE A 190 -33.11 6.33 8.62
C PHE A 190 -32.11 6.55 7.48
N VAL A 191 -30.97 5.88 7.60
CA VAL A 191 -30.07 5.59 6.49
C VAL A 191 -30.14 4.09 6.23
N ASP A 192 -30.61 3.71 5.04
CA ASP A 192 -30.78 2.31 4.66
C ASP A 192 -29.41 1.68 4.38
N GLY A 193 -28.60 2.31 3.55
CA GLY A 193 -27.27 1.83 3.19
C GLY A 193 -26.25 1.75 4.33
N LEU A 194 -25.18 0.99 4.09
CA LEU A 194 -23.94 1.06 4.86
C LEU A 194 -23.31 2.46 4.74
N ILE A 195 -22.73 2.98 5.83
CA ILE A 195 -21.92 4.21 5.83
C ILE A 195 -20.46 3.86 6.15
N VAL A 196 -19.54 4.28 5.27
CA VAL A 196 -18.08 4.29 5.53
C VAL A 196 -17.62 5.74 5.54
N ALA A 197 -17.00 6.19 6.63
CA ALA A 197 -16.66 7.61 6.81
C ALA A 197 -15.39 7.83 7.66
N LYS A 198 -14.60 8.87 7.36
CA LYS A 198 -13.45 9.22 8.22
C LYS A 198 -13.90 9.54 9.65
N LYS A 199 -14.96 10.32 9.76
CA LYS A 199 -15.71 10.62 11.00
C LYS A 199 -17.20 10.50 10.73
N LEU A 200 -17.96 10.05 11.71
CA LEU A 200 -19.42 9.98 11.59
C LEU A 200 -20.08 10.72 12.76
N ILE A 201 -20.98 11.66 12.43
CA ILE A 201 -21.74 12.42 13.42
C ILE A 201 -23.22 12.30 13.09
N THR A 202 -24.07 11.98 14.06
CA THR A 202 -25.52 12.13 13.90
C THR A 202 -26.00 13.37 14.65
N SER A 203 -26.72 14.26 13.99
CA SER A 203 -27.06 15.58 14.54
C SER A 203 -28.43 16.07 14.06
N GLY A 204 -28.71 17.37 14.20
CA GLY A 204 -29.93 17.99 13.67
C GLY A 204 -31.19 17.65 14.46
N GLY A 205 -32.33 17.62 13.78
CA GLY A 205 -33.63 17.35 14.40
C GLY A 205 -33.79 15.87 14.75
N ASN A 206 -34.05 15.56 16.02
CA ASN A 206 -34.33 14.21 16.54
C ASN A 206 -33.30 13.11 16.19
N PRO A 207 -31.98 13.31 16.37
CA PRO A 207 -30.98 12.28 16.08
C PRO A 207 -31.16 11.02 16.95
N SER A 208 -31.81 11.14 18.11
CA SER A 208 -32.22 10.01 18.96
C SER A 208 -33.43 9.21 18.48
N GLN A 209 -33.91 9.49 17.27
CA GLN A 209 -34.90 8.66 16.55
C GLN A 209 -34.34 8.13 15.24
N LEU A 210 -33.11 8.52 14.86
CA LEU A 210 -32.46 8.08 13.64
C LEU A 210 -32.17 6.57 13.74
N GLN A 211 -32.28 5.88 12.61
CA GLN A 211 -31.88 4.48 12.47
C GLN A 211 -30.79 4.34 11.41
N LEU A 212 -29.82 3.45 11.66
CA LEU A 212 -28.81 3.05 10.69
C LEU A 212 -29.05 1.58 10.38
N HIS A 213 -29.44 1.26 9.15
CA HIS A 213 -29.79 -0.13 8.78
C HIS A 213 -28.55 -0.93 8.39
N GLY A 214 -27.75 -0.42 7.45
CA GLY A 214 -26.59 -1.16 6.90
C GLY A 214 -26.93 -2.10 5.76
N ASP A 215 -28.01 -1.87 5.00
CA ASP A 215 -28.32 -2.59 3.77
C ASP A 215 -27.31 -2.21 2.67
N TYR A 216 -26.19 -2.93 2.69
CA TYR A 216 -25.07 -2.70 1.78
C TYR A 216 -25.47 -2.87 0.31
N PHE A 217 -24.68 -2.26 -0.57
CA PHE A 217 -24.84 -2.38 -2.02
C PHE A 217 -24.71 -3.84 -2.51
N LYS A 218 -25.71 -4.33 -3.26
CA LYS A 218 -25.83 -5.74 -3.71
C LYS A 218 -25.41 -5.96 -5.17
N GLY A 219 -24.91 -4.93 -5.85
CA GLY A 219 -24.49 -5.05 -7.25
C GLY A 219 -23.18 -5.82 -7.38
N ASN A 220 -23.15 -6.82 -8.26
CA ASN A 220 -21.98 -7.70 -8.45
C ASN A 220 -20.83 -7.05 -9.25
N ASN A 221 -21.02 -5.85 -9.79
CA ASN A 221 -20.08 -5.21 -10.72
C ASN A 221 -19.81 -3.76 -10.29
N LEU A 222 -18.93 -3.57 -9.30
CA LEU A 222 -18.34 -2.27 -9.00
C LEU A 222 -17.12 -2.10 -9.92
N PRO A 223 -17.22 -1.29 -10.98
CA PRO A 223 -16.12 -1.13 -11.89
C PRO A 223 -15.12 -0.16 -11.27
N CYS A 224 -13.91 -0.64 -11.10
CA CYS A 224 -12.76 0.20 -10.83
C CYS A 224 -11.96 0.37 -12.11
N LEU A 225 -11.28 1.50 -12.21
CA LEU A 225 -10.09 1.56 -13.03
C LEU A 225 -9.15 0.45 -12.54
N ASN A 226 -8.67 -0.37 -13.46
CA ASN A 226 -7.42 -1.10 -13.18
C ASN A 226 -6.39 -0.06 -12.71
N PRO A 227 -5.48 -0.38 -11.76
CA PRO A 227 -4.23 0.36 -11.70
C PRO A 227 -3.70 0.42 -13.14
N PRO A 228 -3.47 1.61 -13.71
CA PRO A 228 -3.32 1.75 -15.14
C PRO A 228 -2.20 0.82 -15.61
N PRO A 229 -2.40 -0.02 -16.65
CA PRO A 229 -1.26 -0.55 -17.37
C PRO A 229 -0.50 0.67 -17.89
N SER A 230 0.77 0.83 -17.49
CA SER A 230 1.61 1.95 -17.93
C SER A 230 1.74 1.90 -19.46
N GLY A 231 0.88 2.64 -20.16
CA GLY A 231 0.82 2.55 -21.62
C GLY A 231 -0.22 3.41 -22.31
N ALA A 232 -0.85 4.39 -21.64
CA ALA A 232 -1.75 5.33 -22.30
C ALA A 232 -1.36 6.77 -21.97
N THR A 233 -0.48 7.31 -22.80
CA THR A 233 -0.11 8.72 -22.84
C THR A 233 -1.33 9.59 -23.14
N SER A 234 -1.62 10.53 -22.24
CA SER A 234 -2.35 11.76 -22.58
C SER A 234 -1.44 12.93 -22.23
N GLY A 235 -1.13 13.75 -23.24
CA GLY A 235 -0.07 14.74 -23.21
C GLY A 235 -0.21 15.81 -22.11
N PRO A 236 0.87 16.55 -21.84
CA PRO A 236 0.92 17.49 -20.72
C PRO A 236 -0.04 18.67 -20.94
N THR A 237 -0.99 18.84 -20.02
CA THR A 237 -1.73 20.10 -19.88
C THR A 237 -0.84 21.10 -19.16
N ALA A 238 -0.70 22.29 -19.74
CA ALA A 238 0.20 23.35 -19.29
C ALA A 238 -0.01 23.75 -17.82
N ALA A 239 1.08 23.81 -17.06
CA ALA A 239 1.11 24.38 -15.72
C ALA A 239 0.90 25.92 -15.76
N PRO A 240 0.02 26.50 -14.93
CA PRO A 240 -0.04 27.94 -14.75
C PRO A 240 1.12 28.40 -13.85
N THR A 241 1.88 29.35 -14.35
CA THR A 241 3.02 30.01 -13.71
C THR A 241 2.53 31.05 -12.70
N GLY A 242 2.95 30.95 -11.45
CA GLY A 242 2.77 31.98 -10.44
C GLY A 242 3.90 31.94 -9.41
N THR A 243 4.84 32.87 -9.53
CA THR A 243 5.84 33.22 -8.51
C THR A 243 5.64 34.69 -8.11
N PRO A 244 6.33 35.21 -7.08
CA PRO A 244 6.17 34.93 -5.66
C PRO A 244 5.82 36.23 -4.89
N THR A 245 5.54 36.16 -3.58
CA THR A 245 5.53 37.35 -2.72
C THR A 245 6.22 37.03 -1.39
N PRO A 246 7.27 37.78 -0.99
CA PRO A 246 7.98 37.51 0.25
C PRO A 246 7.74 38.57 1.36
N VAL A 247 8.02 38.16 2.61
CA VAL A 247 8.41 38.98 3.81
C VAL A 247 7.24 39.61 4.61
N PRO A 248 7.29 39.86 5.96
CA PRO A 248 8.41 39.81 6.91
C PRO A 248 8.28 39.02 8.22
N THR A 249 9.49 38.79 8.77
CA THR A 249 9.92 38.46 10.14
C THR A 249 9.55 39.49 11.21
N SER A 250 9.32 39.06 12.44
CA SER A 250 9.56 39.84 13.67
C SER A 250 9.98 38.91 14.82
N GLY A 251 11.16 39.17 15.40
CA GLY A 251 11.71 38.45 16.56
C GLY A 251 11.15 38.93 17.91
N PRO A 252 11.99 39.04 18.96
CA PRO A 252 12.25 38.00 19.97
C PRO A 252 11.70 38.39 21.36
N THR A 253 11.67 37.44 22.32
CA THR A 253 11.59 37.79 23.77
C THR A 253 12.27 36.73 24.65
N PRO A 254 13.04 37.11 25.70
CA PRO A 254 13.86 36.20 26.52
C PRO A 254 13.30 35.89 27.93
N VAL A 255 13.58 34.66 28.43
CA VAL A 255 14.15 34.23 29.76
C VAL A 255 13.42 34.68 31.07
N PRO A 256 13.21 33.87 32.15
CA PRO A 256 14.29 33.23 32.93
C PRO A 256 14.08 31.87 33.63
N THR A 257 15.23 31.35 34.06
CA THR A 257 15.64 30.08 34.68
C THR A 257 15.53 30.04 36.21
N SER A 258 15.34 28.85 36.78
CA SER A 258 16.00 28.32 38.01
C SER A 258 15.58 26.84 38.13
N GLY A 259 16.43 25.81 38.20
CA GLY A 259 17.60 25.53 39.06
C GLY A 259 17.69 24.00 39.27
N PRO A 260 18.71 23.44 39.93
CA PRO A 260 19.62 22.44 39.35
C PRO A 260 19.55 21.03 39.97
N THR A 261 20.06 20.02 39.24
CA THR A 261 20.71 18.84 39.84
C THR A 261 21.90 18.37 39.01
N LEU A 262 23.03 18.23 39.70
CA LEU A 262 24.38 17.71 39.36
C LEU A 262 24.30 16.25 38.87
N ASP A 263 25.17 15.60 38.08
CA ASP A 263 26.56 15.69 37.57
C ASP A 263 26.70 14.47 36.59
N PRO A 264 27.85 14.13 35.94
CA PRO A 264 29.05 14.87 35.61
C PRO A 264 29.39 14.85 34.10
N THR A 265 30.25 15.79 33.72
CA THR A 265 30.97 15.92 32.45
C THR A 265 31.94 14.77 32.15
N SER A 266 31.96 14.34 30.89
CA SER A 266 33.22 14.17 30.15
C SER A 266 33.00 14.47 28.66
N SER A 267 33.55 15.60 28.20
CA SER A 267 33.83 15.83 26.78
C SER A 267 35.05 15.02 26.37
N PRO A 268 35.14 14.62 25.09
CA PRO A 268 36.22 15.20 24.29
C PRO A 268 35.75 15.67 22.91
N THR A 269 36.24 16.88 22.57
CA THR A 269 36.90 17.27 21.31
C THR A 269 36.15 17.16 19.99
N ALA A 270 36.01 18.32 19.33
CA ALA A 270 35.61 18.46 17.93
C ALA A 270 36.67 17.91 16.94
N GLY A 271 36.18 17.17 15.94
CA GLY A 271 36.83 16.84 14.67
C GLY A 271 36.77 15.35 14.31
N PRO A 272 36.75 14.92 13.03
CA PRO A 272 36.43 15.62 11.77
C PRO A 272 35.03 15.23 11.24
N THR A 273 34.55 15.96 10.24
CA THR A 273 33.40 15.57 9.41
C THR A 273 33.73 14.29 8.62
N ASN A 274 33.46 13.13 9.20
CA ASN A 274 33.39 11.87 8.46
C ASN A 274 31.91 11.51 8.35
N THR A 275 31.30 11.85 7.22
CA THR A 275 30.12 11.11 6.75
C THR A 275 30.46 9.62 6.81
N PRO A 276 29.65 8.77 7.46
CA PRO A 276 29.82 7.32 7.40
C PRO A 276 29.93 6.89 5.92
N PRO A 277 30.77 5.91 5.58
CA PRO A 277 30.77 5.36 4.23
C PRO A 277 29.33 4.92 3.89
N THR A 278 28.85 5.34 2.73
CA THR A 278 27.56 4.92 2.18
C THR A 278 27.58 3.39 2.11
N VAL A 279 26.69 2.76 2.88
CA VAL A 279 26.47 1.31 2.87
C VAL A 279 25.37 1.02 1.86
N ASP A 280 25.60 0.02 1.01
CA ASP A 280 24.59 -0.43 0.06
C ASP A 280 23.34 -0.92 0.81
N GLY A 281 22.17 -0.59 0.28
CA GLY A 281 20.88 -1.17 0.70
C GLY A 281 20.41 -2.19 -0.33
N GLY A 282 19.54 -3.12 0.06
CA GLY A 282 19.01 -4.10 -0.89
C GLY A 282 18.38 -5.33 -0.27
N ALA A 283 18.01 -6.27 -1.14
CA ALA A 283 17.48 -7.57 -0.75
C ALA A 283 17.99 -8.69 -1.67
N LYS A 284 18.33 -9.86 -1.10
CA LYS A 284 18.90 -11.01 -1.83
C LYS A 284 18.71 -12.31 -1.04
N GLY A 285 19.05 -13.46 -1.63
CA GLY A 285 18.97 -14.75 -0.94
C GLY A 285 17.53 -15.14 -0.58
N ASP A 286 17.33 -15.74 0.60
CA ASP A 286 16.06 -16.28 1.06
C ASP A 286 15.21 -15.35 1.95
N PRO A 287 14.58 -14.34 1.35
CA PRO A 287 15.14 -12.99 1.30
C PRO A 287 15.71 -12.45 2.62
N HIS A 288 16.97 -12.06 2.55
CA HIS A 288 17.69 -11.18 3.47
C HIS A 288 17.51 -9.73 3.06
N PHE A 289 17.15 -8.86 4.01
CA PHE A 289 16.96 -7.43 3.80
C PHE A 289 18.05 -6.63 4.52
N LYS A 290 18.68 -5.72 3.78
CA LYS A 290 19.70 -4.80 4.28
C LYS A 290 19.19 -3.38 4.18
N THR A 291 18.87 -2.77 5.32
CA THR A 291 18.36 -1.39 5.39
C THR A 291 19.41 -0.38 4.96
N TRP A 292 19.00 0.88 4.76
CA TRP A 292 19.89 1.99 4.44
C TRP A 292 20.98 2.26 5.48
N LYS A 293 20.80 1.77 6.71
CA LYS A 293 21.77 1.89 7.80
C LYS A 293 22.49 0.58 8.14
N ASN A 294 22.48 -0.38 7.20
CA ASN A 294 23.16 -1.67 7.34
C ASN A 294 22.60 -2.50 8.52
N GLU A 295 21.35 -2.27 8.91
CA GLU A 295 20.63 -3.22 9.73
C GLU A 295 20.14 -4.37 8.85
N HIS A 296 20.17 -5.58 9.41
CA HIS A 296 19.88 -6.80 8.69
C HIS A 296 18.70 -7.52 9.33
N TYR A 297 17.73 -7.94 8.52
CA TYR A 297 16.61 -8.75 8.99
C TYR A 297 16.08 -9.69 7.91
N GLU A 298 15.33 -10.70 8.35
CA GLU A 298 14.73 -11.72 7.49
C GLU A 298 13.20 -11.64 7.52
N TYR A 299 12.58 -11.91 6.37
CA TYR A 299 11.13 -12.02 6.26
C TYR A 299 10.76 -13.10 5.24
N HIS A 300 10.14 -14.20 5.69
CA HIS A 300 9.84 -15.33 4.82
C HIS A 300 8.37 -15.42 4.37
N GLY A 301 7.62 -14.31 4.35
CA GLY A 301 6.25 -14.32 3.82
C GLY A 301 6.20 -14.45 2.29
N GLN A 302 5.05 -14.87 1.74
CA GLN A 302 4.75 -14.86 0.29
C GLN A 302 3.65 -13.85 -0.03
N CYS A 303 4.02 -12.82 -0.80
CA CYS A 303 3.14 -11.80 -1.37
C CYS A 303 3.95 -10.84 -2.26
N ASP A 304 3.28 -9.82 -2.78
CA ASP A 304 3.91 -8.65 -3.41
C ASP A 304 4.12 -7.57 -2.34
N MET A 305 5.32 -7.00 -2.26
CA MET A 305 5.66 -5.97 -1.27
C MET A 305 6.45 -4.82 -1.89
N ILE A 306 6.39 -3.64 -1.26
CA ILE A 306 7.19 -2.48 -1.62
C ILE A 306 8.55 -2.53 -0.92
N LEU A 307 9.61 -2.68 -1.70
CA LEU A 307 10.98 -2.61 -1.22
C LEU A 307 11.40 -1.16 -0.94
N VAL A 308 11.14 -0.27 -1.90
CA VAL A 308 11.48 1.16 -1.85
C VAL A 308 10.43 1.96 -2.61
N GLN A 309 10.01 3.10 -2.08
CA GLN A 309 9.17 4.08 -2.76
C GLN A 309 9.62 5.49 -2.38
N ASP A 310 9.78 6.37 -3.37
CA ASP A 310 10.02 7.80 -3.17
C ASP A 310 9.35 8.58 -4.30
N PRO A 311 8.25 9.31 -4.06
CA PRO A 311 7.57 10.09 -5.10
C PRO A 311 8.37 11.30 -5.59
N ASP A 312 9.35 11.78 -4.82
CA ASP A 312 10.17 12.96 -5.13
C ASP A 312 11.47 12.60 -5.87
N PHE A 313 11.77 11.31 -6.04
CA PHE A 313 12.97 10.81 -6.71
C PHE A 313 13.19 11.49 -8.07
N ALA A 314 14.45 11.85 -8.36
CA ALA A 314 14.88 12.45 -9.61
C ALA A 314 14.02 13.66 -10.07
N ASN A 315 13.85 14.65 -9.18
CA ASN A 315 13.04 15.86 -9.42
C ASN A 315 11.53 15.56 -9.61
N GLY A 316 10.97 14.67 -8.78
CA GLY A 316 9.55 14.33 -8.82
C GLY A 316 9.17 13.38 -9.96
N LEU A 317 10.16 12.71 -10.56
CA LEU A 317 9.91 11.60 -11.49
C LEU A 317 9.30 10.41 -10.73
N GLY A 318 9.73 10.23 -9.48
CA GLY A 318 9.27 9.17 -8.59
C GLY A 318 9.94 7.83 -8.90
N ILE A 319 10.12 7.02 -7.86
CA ILE A 319 10.58 5.64 -7.94
C ILE A 319 9.71 4.75 -7.06
N GLU A 320 9.41 3.55 -7.55
CA GLU A 320 8.79 2.48 -6.78
C GLU A 320 9.43 1.14 -7.17
N VAL A 321 9.86 0.38 -6.19
CA VAL A 321 10.47 -0.93 -6.35
C VAL A 321 9.63 -1.94 -5.57
N GLN A 322 9.05 -2.88 -6.29
CA GLN A 322 8.28 -3.98 -5.72
C GLN A 322 9.03 -5.29 -5.87
N ILE A 323 8.86 -6.16 -4.88
CA ILE A 323 9.36 -7.53 -4.89
C ILE A 323 8.20 -8.50 -4.70
N ARG A 324 8.28 -9.64 -5.39
CA ARG A 324 7.37 -10.77 -5.21
C ARG A 324 8.14 -11.91 -4.55
N THR A 325 7.74 -12.28 -3.34
CA THR A 325 8.33 -13.41 -2.63
C THR A 325 7.50 -14.67 -2.84
N LYS A 326 8.17 -15.84 -2.86
CA LYS A 326 7.53 -17.14 -3.01
C LYS A 326 7.99 -18.09 -1.92
N LEU A 327 7.03 -18.69 -1.21
CA LEU A 327 7.28 -19.55 -0.06
C LEU A 327 7.65 -20.98 -0.50
N VAL A 328 8.68 -21.52 0.15
CA VAL A 328 9.17 -22.89 0.04
C VAL A 328 9.19 -23.51 1.44
N ARG A 329 8.06 -24.13 1.82
CA ARG A 329 7.81 -24.75 3.14
C ARG A 329 7.97 -23.75 4.30
N HIS A 330 9.21 -23.54 4.73
CA HIS A 330 9.62 -22.77 5.91
C HIS A 330 10.49 -21.53 5.60
N TRP A 331 10.95 -21.34 4.37
CA TRP A 331 11.68 -20.14 3.92
C TRP A 331 11.04 -19.62 2.63
N SER A 332 11.36 -18.42 2.17
CA SER A 332 10.89 -17.87 0.89
C SER A 332 12.04 -17.27 0.09
N TYR A 333 11.84 -16.93 -1.17
CA TYR A 333 12.82 -16.18 -1.97
C TYR A 333 12.14 -15.12 -2.81
N ILE A 334 12.89 -14.12 -3.27
CA ILE A 334 12.41 -13.14 -4.24
C ILE A 334 12.37 -13.80 -5.63
N LYS A 335 11.17 -14.01 -6.16
CA LYS A 335 10.94 -14.59 -7.48
C LYS A 335 10.96 -13.53 -8.58
N ASN A 336 10.36 -12.37 -8.31
CA ASN A 336 10.32 -11.24 -9.23
C ASN A 336 10.72 -9.95 -8.50
N ALA A 337 11.40 -9.05 -9.22
CA ALA A 337 11.56 -7.66 -8.81
C ALA A 337 11.13 -6.75 -9.95
N ALA A 338 10.33 -5.74 -9.64
CA ALA A 338 9.85 -4.75 -10.59
C ALA A 338 10.19 -3.34 -10.12
N ILE A 339 10.78 -2.55 -11.00
CA ILE A 339 11.18 -1.17 -10.76
C ILE A 339 10.34 -0.28 -11.66
N ARG A 340 9.75 0.76 -11.09
CA ARG A 340 9.13 1.85 -11.83
C ARG A 340 9.87 3.15 -11.54
N ILE A 341 10.23 3.88 -12.60
CA ILE A 341 10.70 5.27 -12.50
C ILE A 341 9.90 6.11 -13.49
N GLY A 342 9.19 7.12 -13.01
CA GLY A 342 8.24 7.87 -13.85
C GLY A 342 7.13 6.97 -14.38
N GLU A 343 7.06 6.85 -15.71
CA GLU A 343 6.10 5.99 -16.42
C GLU A 343 6.70 4.64 -16.86
N ASP A 344 8.02 4.49 -16.78
CA ASP A 344 8.70 3.28 -17.23
C ASP A 344 8.72 2.22 -16.13
N VAL A 345 8.42 0.97 -16.52
CA VAL A 345 8.43 -0.21 -15.65
C VAL A 345 9.40 -1.25 -16.21
N LEU A 346 10.26 -1.78 -15.36
CA LEU A 346 11.20 -2.85 -15.66
C LEU A 346 11.04 -3.98 -14.64
N GLU A 347 10.63 -5.15 -15.10
CA GLU A 347 10.46 -6.35 -14.27
C GLU A 347 11.51 -7.40 -14.64
N VAL A 348 12.03 -8.11 -13.64
CA VAL A 348 12.91 -9.28 -13.76
C VAL A 348 12.31 -10.47 -13.03
N GLU A 349 12.35 -11.64 -13.66
CA GLU A 349 11.92 -12.91 -13.06
C GLU A 349 13.07 -13.93 -13.03
N GLY A 350 13.27 -14.57 -11.88
CA GLY A 350 14.20 -15.69 -11.73
C GLY A 350 13.65 -16.99 -12.34
N SER A 351 14.55 -17.91 -12.74
CA SER A 351 14.15 -19.22 -13.26
C SER A 351 15.10 -20.33 -12.82
N ALA A 352 14.54 -21.39 -12.21
CA ALA A 352 15.28 -22.61 -11.90
C ALA A 352 15.66 -23.45 -13.13
N ASP A 353 15.06 -23.18 -14.30
CA ASP A 353 15.32 -23.94 -15.51
C ASP A 353 16.64 -23.47 -16.16
N PRO A 354 17.69 -24.33 -16.24
CA PRO A 354 18.96 -23.99 -16.89
C PRO A 354 18.85 -23.57 -18.36
N SER A 355 17.77 -23.95 -19.02
CA SER A 355 17.52 -23.64 -20.42
C SER A 355 16.79 -22.31 -20.60
N SER A 356 16.25 -21.74 -19.52
CA SER A 356 15.63 -20.42 -19.53
C SER A 356 16.66 -19.36 -19.87
N LYS A 357 16.30 -18.50 -20.83
CA LYS A 357 17.01 -17.24 -21.02
C LYS A 357 16.64 -16.29 -19.89
N PHE A 358 17.49 -15.30 -19.64
CA PHE A 358 17.19 -14.19 -18.74
C PHE A 358 15.83 -13.57 -19.08
N GLN A 359 14.92 -13.57 -18.10
CA GLN A 359 13.54 -13.10 -18.25
C GLN A 359 13.42 -11.70 -17.67
N TYR A 360 13.00 -10.77 -18.51
CA TYR A 360 12.64 -9.43 -18.10
C TYR A 360 11.53 -8.88 -18.99
N TRP A 361 10.82 -7.87 -18.49
CA TRP A 361 9.80 -7.14 -19.22
C TRP A 361 10.08 -5.65 -19.06
N TYR A 362 10.06 -4.92 -20.17
CA TYR A 362 10.10 -3.47 -20.16
C TYR A 362 8.74 -2.97 -20.64
N ASN A 363 8.06 -2.18 -19.81
CA ASN A 363 6.68 -1.73 -20.04
C ASN A 363 5.75 -2.89 -20.44
N PHE A 364 5.86 -4.00 -19.70
CA PHE A 364 5.10 -5.25 -19.89
C PHE A 364 5.36 -5.99 -21.21
N GLU A 365 6.29 -5.52 -22.04
CA GLU A 365 6.73 -6.23 -23.24
C GLU A 365 7.91 -7.14 -22.90
N SER A 366 7.72 -8.45 -23.11
CA SER A 366 8.72 -9.46 -22.77
C SER A 366 10.00 -9.29 -23.58
N ARG A 367 11.12 -9.10 -22.88
CA ARG A 367 12.48 -8.96 -23.41
C ARG A 367 12.59 -7.90 -24.51
N ALA A 368 11.81 -6.82 -24.38
CA ALA A 368 11.89 -5.70 -25.29
C ALA A 368 13.30 -5.11 -25.31
N LYS A 369 13.77 -4.71 -26.49
CA LYS A 369 15.09 -4.08 -26.60
C LYS A 369 15.05 -2.72 -25.90
N VAL A 370 15.87 -2.56 -24.87
CA VAL A 370 15.94 -1.34 -24.07
C VAL A 370 17.40 -1.02 -23.75
N ASP A 371 17.82 0.19 -24.12
CA ASP A 371 19.17 0.72 -23.88
C ASP A 371 19.14 1.83 -22.79
N THR A 372 17.95 2.34 -22.46
CA THR A 372 17.71 3.35 -21.43
C THR A 372 16.40 3.09 -20.69
N PHE A 373 16.35 3.37 -19.40
CA PHE A 373 15.19 3.23 -18.53
C PHE A 373 14.92 4.56 -17.84
N ALA A 374 13.77 5.20 -18.11
CA ALA A 374 13.41 6.52 -17.59
C ALA A 374 14.47 7.61 -17.85
N GLY A 375 15.20 7.51 -18.96
CA GLY A 375 16.31 8.41 -19.31
C GLY A 375 17.66 8.06 -18.69
N PHE A 376 17.72 7.05 -17.82
CA PHE A 376 18.97 6.51 -17.27
C PHE A 376 19.53 5.41 -18.18
N PRO A 377 20.86 5.34 -18.40
CA PRO A 377 21.47 4.24 -19.14
C PRO A 377 21.17 2.89 -18.47
N LEU A 378 20.76 1.91 -19.28
CA LEU A 378 20.47 0.55 -18.84
C LEU A 378 21.43 -0.42 -19.53
N THR A 379 22.12 -1.26 -18.76
CA THR A 379 23.00 -2.30 -19.30
C THR A 379 22.56 -3.68 -18.84
N ILE A 380 22.41 -4.60 -19.79
CA ILE A 380 22.20 -6.02 -19.50
C ILE A 380 23.56 -6.72 -19.47
N LYS A 381 23.92 -7.30 -18.32
CA LYS A 381 25.15 -8.07 -18.13
C LYS A 381 24.83 -9.54 -18.03
N HIS A 382 25.55 -10.35 -18.80
CA HIS A 382 25.53 -11.81 -18.68
C HIS A 382 26.88 -12.28 -18.13
N ARG A 383 26.87 -13.15 -17.11
CA ARG A 383 28.11 -13.78 -16.65
C ARG A 383 28.56 -14.80 -17.69
N ALA A 384 29.79 -14.69 -18.16
CA ALA A 384 30.35 -15.66 -19.08
C ALA A 384 30.35 -17.06 -18.44
N GLY A 385 29.76 -18.05 -19.13
CA GLY A 385 29.74 -19.45 -18.69
C GLY A 385 28.61 -19.86 -17.74
N SER A 386 27.64 -19.00 -17.44
CA SER A 386 26.45 -19.35 -16.64
C SER A 386 25.17 -18.87 -17.31
N ASN A 387 24.20 -19.78 -17.45
CA ASN A 387 22.85 -19.46 -17.94
C ASN A 387 21.95 -18.85 -16.85
N TYR A 388 22.36 -18.96 -15.58
CA TYR A 388 21.55 -18.56 -14.42
C TYR A 388 21.80 -17.12 -13.96
N THR A 389 22.93 -16.55 -14.36
CA THR A 389 23.39 -15.22 -13.91
C THR A 389 23.35 -14.21 -15.02
N ALA A 390 22.29 -13.45 -15.02
CA ALA A 390 22.19 -12.22 -15.78
C ALA A 390 21.64 -11.13 -14.86
N GLY A 391 21.98 -9.89 -15.17
CA GLY A 391 21.53 -8.76 -14.39
C GLY A 391 21.38 -7.50 -15.23
N LEU A 392 20.53 -6.62 -14.74
CA LEU A 392 20.27 -5.29 -15.24
C LEU A 392 20.97 -4.30 -14.32
N GLU A 393 21.68 -3.37 -14.91
CA GLU A 393 22.30 -2.24 -14.22
C GLU A 393 21.71 -0.95 -14.77
N ILE A 394 20.99 -0.21 -13.91
CA ILE A 394 20.49 1.12 -14.18
C ILE A 394 21.52 2.10 -13.60
N ASP A 395 22.19 2.86 -14.48
CA ASP A 395 23.19 3.84 -14.08
C ASP A 395 22.53 5.19 -13.77
N LEU A 396 22.52 5.58 -12.51
CA LEU A 396 21.91 6.83 -12.06
C LEU A 396 22.87 8.02 -12.10
N SER A 397 24.13 7.81 -12.54
CA SER A 397 25.22 8.80 -12.48
C SER A 397 24.95 10.11 -13.20
N SER A 398 23.99 10.14 -14.15
CA SER A 398 23.57 11.37 -14.81
C SER A 398 22.92 12.39 -13.86
N MET A 399 22.35 11.93 -12.75
CA MET A 399 21.73 12.76 -11.71
C MET A 399 22.38 12.57 -10.34
N PHE A 400 22.80 11.35 -10.04
CA PHE A 400 23.33 10.95 -8.74
C PHE A 400 24.70 10.28 -8.94
N PRO A 401 25.80 11.04 -8.92
CA PRO A 401 27.11 10.57 -9.35
C PRO A 401 27.57 9.28 -8.67
N GLY A 402 27.79 8.22 -9.46
CA GLY A 402 28.30 6.93 -8.98
C GLY A 402 27.24 5.99 -8.40
N GLU A 403 25.98 6.41 -8.38
CA GLU A 403 24.85 5.60 -7.90
C GLU A 403 24.31 4.68 -8.98
N LYS A 404 23.88 3.49 -8.58
CA LYS A 404 23.32 2.48 -9.49
C LYS A 404 22.26 1.64 -8.80
N ILE A 405 21.32 1.13 -9.60
CA ILE A 405 20.42 0.05 -9.18
C ILE A 405 20.79 -1.20 -9.97
N VAL A 406 21.00 -2.31 -9.27
CA VAL A 406 21.33 -3.60 -9.89
C VAL A 406 20.23 -4.60 -9.55
N VAL A 407 19.65 -5.23 -10.58
CA VAL A 407 18.75 -6.36 -10.42
C VAL A 407 19.39 -7.57 -11.09
N ALA A 408 19.64 -8.64 -10.35
CA ALA A 408 20.32 -9.81 -10.89
C ALA A 408 19.63 -11.12 -10.48
N THR A 409 19.80 -12.14 -11.30
CA THR A 409 19.26 -13.48 -11.03
C THR A 409 20.37 -14.48 -10.67
N TRP A 410 20.03 -15.44 -9.82
CA TRP A 410 20.75 -16.71 -9.66
C TRP A 410 19.71 -17.82 -9.52
N LYS A 411 19.61 -18.72 -10.51
CA LYS A 411 18.51 -19.70 -10.62
C LYS A 411 17.16 -18.95 -10.49
N GLU A 412 16.29 -19.37 -9.58
CA GLU A 412 14.99 -18.73 -9.30
C GLU A 412 15.06 -17.48 -8.40
N PHE A 413 16.23 -17.18 -7.84
CA PHE A 413 16.43 -16.05 -6.94
C PHE A 413 16.67 -14.77 -7.71
N VAL A 414 16.00 -13.71 -7.30
CA VAL A 414 16.25 -12.33 -7.74
C VAL A 414 16.86 -11.56 -6.58
N ARG A 415 17.86 -10.73 -6.87
CA ARG A 415 18.38 -9.74 -5.92
C ARG A 415 18.22 -8.33 -6.46
N VAL A 416 18.05 -7.38 -5.55
CA VAL A 416 18.01 -5.95 -5.83
C VAL A 416 19.05 -5.26 -4.95
N ASP A 417 19.99 -4.55 -5.56
CA ASP A 417 21.01 -3.76 -4.86
C ASP A 417 20.90 -2.28 -5.24
N PHE A 418 20.95 -1.41 -4.24
CA PHE A 418 21.12 0.03 -4.40
C PHE A 418 22.56 0.37 -4.03
N LYS A 419 23.36 0.73 -5.04
CA LYS A 419 24.80 0.96 -4.89
C LYS A 419 25.12 2.43 -4.63
N ASN A 420 25.88 2.68 -3.58
CA ASN A 420 26.28 4.02 -3.12
C ASN A 420 25.12 5.01 -2.89
N PRO A 421 23.98 4.60 -2.29
CA PRO A 421 22.81 5.46 -2.18
C PRO A 421 23.12 6.70 -1.34
N THR A 422 22.56 7.86 -1.72
CA THR A 422 22.74 9.11 -0.99
C THR A 422 21.41 9.71 -0.55
N GLU A 423 21.48 10.69 0.35
CA GLU A 423 20.32 11.47 0.78
C GLU A 423 19.64 12.19 -0.41
N ALA A 424 20.41 12.56 -1.44
CA ALA A 424 19.86 13.26 -2.60
C ALA A 424 18.97 12.36 -3.48
N SER A 425 19.23 11.05 -3.49
CA SER A 425 18.47 10.08 -4.28
C SER A 425 17.40 9.37 -3.46
N PHE A 426 17.75 8.87 -2.27
CA PHE A 426 16.88 7.99 -1.47
C PHE A 426 16.54 8.56 -0.09
N GLY A 427 16.87 9.82 0.21
CA GLY A 427 16.65 10.42 1.53
C GLY A 427 15.21 10.41 2.02
N LYS A 428 14.24 10.46 1.10
CA LYS A 428 12.80 10.42 1.43
C LYS A 428 12.15 9.07 1.17
N SER A 429 12.97 8.05 0.89
CA SER A 429 12.44 6.75 0.56
C SER A 429 11.82 6.07 1.77
N VAL A 430 10.74 5.36 1.51
CA VAL A 430 10.05 4.49 2.45
C VAL A 430 9.92 3.10 1.85
N GLY A 431 9.58 2.09 2.65
CA GLY A 431 9.51 0.70 2.22
C GLY A 431 10.28 -0.21 3.16
N LEU A 432 10.45 -1.47 2.75
CA LEU A 432 11.16 -2.49 3.52
C LEU A 432 12.64 -2.16 3.82
N LEU A 433 13.28 -1.25 3.07
CA LEU A 433 14.65 -0.83 3.40
C LEU A 433 14.74 0.19 4.55
N GLY A 434 13.60 0.54 5.17
CA GLY A 434 13.51 1.46 6.30
C GLY A 434 13.67 2.93 5.92
N ASP A 435 13.67 3.80 6.93
CA ASP A 435 13.99 5.22 6.76
C ASP A 435 15.47 5.41 6.38
N PHE A 436 15.75 6.26 5.40
CA PHE A 436 17.11 6.46 4.91
C PHE A 436 18.05 7.10 5.95
N HIS A 437 17.52 7.96 6.83
CA HIS A 437 18.29 8.74 7.79
C HIS A 437 18.52 8.00 9.10
N THR A 438 17.54 7.23 9.57
CA THR A 438 17.59 6.52 10.85
C THR A 438 17.77 5.01 10.71
N GLY A 439 17.34 4.42 9.59
CA GLY A 439 17.28 2.97 9.40
C GLY A 439 16.02 2.33 9.99
N GLU A 440 15.17 3.11 10.67
CA GLU A 440 14.00 2.61 11.37
C GLU A 440 12.99 2.00 10.39
N THR A 441 12.42 0.86 10.79
CA THR A 441 11.38 0.12 10.07
C THR A 441 10.02 0.77 10.27
N LEU A 442 9.83 1.92 9.61
CA LEU A 442 8.61 2.72 9.71
C LEU A 442 7.44 2.13 8.90
N ALA A 443 6.25 2.22 9.47
CA ALA A 443 5.00 2.00 8.77
C ALA A 443 4.75 3.10 7.73
N ARG A 444 3.70 2.91 6.92
CA ARG A 444 3.29 3.86 5.87
C ARG A 444 2.84 5.22 6.42
N ASP A 445 2.50 5.30 7.70
CA ASP A 445 2.20 6.57 8.38
C ASP A 445 3.46 7.43 8.63
N GLY A 446 4.66 6.87 8.43
CA GLY A 446 5.94 7.53 8.64
C GLY A 446 6.29 7.79 10.11
N ILE A 447 5.56 7.19 11.05
CA ILE A 447 5.68 7.46 12.50
C ILE A 447 5.79 6.16 13.29
N THR A 448 5.00 5.15 12.95
CA THR A 448 4.94 3.88 13.69
C THR A 448 6.15 3.02 13.35
N VAL A 449 6.96 2.69 14.36
CA VAL A 449 8.12 1.78 14.21
C VAL A 449 7.69 0.35 14.46
N HIS A 450 8.00 -0.57 13.53
CA HIS A 450 7.73 -2.00 13.67
C HIS A 450 9.00 -2.80 14.00
N ASN A 451 9.09 -3.32 15.23
CA ASN A 451 10.17 -4.23 15.63
C ASN A 451 9.86 -5.71 15.34
N ASP A 452 8.62 -6.02 14.96
CA ASP A 452 8.22 -7.34 14.49
C ASP A 452 8.22 -7.35 12.96
N PHE A 453 9.19 -8.03 12.36
CA PHE A 453 9.40 -8.02 10.91
C PHE A 453 8.25 -8.68 10.14
N TRP A 454 7.44 -9.48 10.81
CA TRP A 454 6.24 -10.05 10.22
C TRP A 454 5.15 -9.01 9.99
N THR A 455 4.84 -8.25 11.04
CA THR A 455 3.94 -7.10 10.95
C THR A 455 4.49 -6.10 9.93
N TYR A 456 5.79 -5.85 9.95
CA TYR A 456 6.45 -4.94 9.01
C TYR A 456 6.35 -5.38 7.54
N GLY A 457 6.56 -6.67 7.25
CA GLY A 457 6.41 -7.20 5.89
C GLY A 457 4.97 -7.10 5.38
N ASN A 458 3.98 -7.35 6.25
CA ASN A 458 2.57 -7.18 5.90
C ASN A 458 2.18 -5.70 5.73
N GLU A 459 2.74 -4.80 6.53
CA GLU A 459 2.54 -3.34 6.41
C GLU A 459 2.94 -2.87 5.01
N TRP A 460 4.03 -3.40 4.46
CA TRP A 460 4.52 -3.08 3.13
C TRP A 460 4.00 -4.00 2.01
N GLN A 461 2.96 -4.82 2.26
CA GLN A 461 2.26 -5.52 1.18
C GLN A 461 1.69 -4.49 0.18
N VAL A 462 1.82 -4.78 -1.12
CA VAL A 462 1.30 -3.90 -2.18
C VAL A 462 -0.20 -3.75 -2.03
N LEU A 463 -0.65 -2.50 -1.88
CA LEU A 463 -2.05 -2.14 -1.68
C LEU A 463 -2.75 -1.89 -3.01
N PRO A 464 -4.09 -2.00 -3.07
CA PRO A 464 -4.84 -1.81 -4.31
C PRO A 464 -4.74 -0.39 -4.88
N ASN A 465 -4.46 0.63 -4.06
CA ASN A 465 -4.23 2.01 -4.48
C ASN A 465 -2.80 2.28 -4.97
N GLU A 466 -1.91 1.29 -4.91
CA GLU A 466 -0.54 1.36 -5.41
C GLU A 466 -0.45 0.72 -6.80
N PHE A 467 0.67 0.95 -7.49
CA PHE A 467 0.81 0.44 -8.84
C PHE A 467 1.14 -1.04 -8.83
N MET A 468 0.33 -1.88 -9.46
CA MET A 468 0.75 -3.27 -9.70
C MET A 468 1.83 -3.29 -10.78
N LEU A 469 3.10 -3.48 -10.40
CA LEU A 469 4.23 -3.40 -11.32
C LEU A 469 4.50 -4.70 -12.08
N PHE A 470 3.96 -5.82 -11.61
CA PHE A 470 4.18 -7.14 -12.22
C PHE A 470 3.25 -7.38 -13.40
N HIS A 471 3.79 -7.94 -14.49
CA HIS A 471 3.04 -8.29 -15.70
C HIS A 471 1.95 -9.34 -15.44
N VAL A 472 2.11 -10.15 -14.39
CA VAL A 472 1.12 -11.12 -13.92
C VAL A 472 0.80 -10.84 -12.45
N VAL A 473 -0.49 -10.83 -12.12
CA VAL A 473 -0.97 -10.74 -10.73
C VAL A 473 -0.97 -12.12 -10.11
N GLU A 474 -0.24 -12.32 -9.00
CA GLU A 474 -0.24 -13.57 -8.22
C GLU A 474 -0.89 -13.37 -6.85
N GLN A 475 -1.33 -14.45 -6.21
CA GLN A 475 -1.94 -14.42 -4.88
C GLN A 475 -0.91 -14.76 -3.78
N PRO A 476 -1.06 -14.22 -2.56
CA PRO A 476 -2.16 -13.38 -2.10
C PRO A 476 -2.01 -11.92 -2.54
N GLN A 477 -3.15 -11.29 -2.82
CA GLN A 477 -3.27 -9.84 -2.95
C GLN A 477 -4.01 -9.30 -1.74
N PHE A 478 -3.65 -8.10 -1.32
CA PHE A 478 -4.38 -7.35 -0.30
C PHE A 478 -5.91 -7.38 -0.57
N PRO A 479 -6.81 -7.60 0.42
CA PRO A 479 -6.58 -7.66 1.87
C PRO A 479 -6.19 -9.04 2.42
N LYS A 480 -5.93 -10.03 1.55
CA LYS A 480 -5.37 -11.29 2.03
C LYS A 480 -3.92 -11.03 2.40
N LYS A 481 -3.62 -11.16 3.69
CA LYS A 481 -2.26 -11.06 4.23
C LYS A 481 -1.31 -12.01 3.50
N CYS A 482 -0.02 -11.67 3.59
CA CYS A 482 1.04 -12.52 3.07
C CYS A 482 0.95 -13.92 3.68
N ILE A 483 1.25 -14.94 2.88
CA ILE A 483 1.22 -16.32 3.37
C ILE A 483 2.44 -16.54 4.27
N GLU A 484 2.17 -17.03 5.45
CA GLU A 484 3.11 -17.34 6.53
C GLU A 484 3.74 -18.74 6.30
N PRO A 485 5.05 -18.96 6.58
CA PRO A 485 5.61 -20.31 6.61
C PRO A 485 4.97 -21.17 7.70
N GLU A 486 5.00 -22.50 7.52
CA GLU A 486 4.47 -23.45 8.52
C GLU A 486 5.18 -23.38 9.88
N ASP A 487 6.43 -22.88 9.90
CA ASP A 487 7.25 -22.62 11.08
C ASP A 487 7.92 -21.23 10.98
N PRO A 488 7.22 -20.16 11.39
CA PRO A 488 7.67 -18.77 11.24
C PRO A 488 8.99 -18.43 11.93
N GLN A 489 9.34 -19.17 12.99
CA GLN A 489 10.53 -18.90 13.82
C GLN A 489 11.74 -19.72 13.39
N GLY A 490 11.58 -20.61 12.40
CA GLY A 490 12.64 -21.52 12.00
C GLY A 490 13.15 -22.40 13.14
N GLU A 491 12.35 -22.63 14.19
CA GLU A 491 12.69 -23.51 15.31
C GLU A 491 12.68 -24.95 14.81
N ARG A 492 13.76 -25.33 14.10
CA ARG A 492 13.99 -26.66 13.55
C ARG A 492 13.67 -27.71 14.62
N ARG A 493 12.46 -28.25 14.59
CA ARG A 493 12.17 -29.58 15.16
C ARG A 493 12.87 -30.59 14.25
N ARG A 494 14.20 -30.66 14.41
CA ARG A 494 15.11 -31.52 13.67
C ARG A 494 14.51 -32.92 13.56
N ARG A 495 14.05 -33.29 12.36
CA ARG A 495 14.23 -34.67 11.91
C ARG A 495 15.66 -34.75 11.42
N LEU A 496 16.53 -35.34 12.24
CA LEU A 496 17.96 -35.55 12.00
C LEU A 496 18.29 -36.38 10.74
N GLU A 497 17.29 -36.77 9.93
CA GLU A 497 17.43 -37.67 8.79
C GLU A 497 17.47 -36.98 7.41
N GLU A 498 17.26 -35.66 7.30
CA GLU A 498 17.14 -34.97 5.98
C GLU A 498 18.25 -33.96 5.62
N SER A 499 19.22 -33.64 6.49
CA SER A 499 20.30 -32.70 6.16
C SER A 499 21.46 -33.40 5.45
N SER A 500 21.65 -33.15 4.15
CA SER A 500 22.75 -33.68 3.35
C SER A 500 24.00 -32.80 3.38
N VAL A 501 23.83 -31.51 3.66
CA VAL A 501 24.91 -30.52 3.76
C VAL A 501 25.24 -30.22 5.22
N THR A 502 26.52 -30.22 5.59
CA THR A 502 26.99 -29.85 6.93
C THR A 502 27.32 -28.36 7.02
N GLU A 503 27.30 -27.81 8.23
CA GLU A 503 27.70 -26.42 8.51
C GLU A 503 29.14 -26.15 8.05
N GLU A 504 30.08 -27.06 8.31
CA GLU A 504 31.47 -26.96 7.84
C GLU A 504 31.56 -26.89 6.30
N GLN A 505 30.71 -27.64 5.58
CA GLN A 505 30.67 -27.58 4.11
C GLN A 505 30.16 -26.22 3.65
N ALA A 506 29.08 -25.71 4.25
CA ALA A 506 28.51 -24.41 3.94
C ALA A 506 29.52 -23.27 4.20
N GLU A 507 30.16 -23.26 5.37
CA GLU A 507 31.21 -22.28 5.71
C GLU A 507 32.36 -22.30 4.69
N ALA A 508 32.81 -23.49 4.28
CA ALA A 508 33.88 -23.64 3.31
C ALA A 508 33.49 -23.09 1.92
N ALA A 509 32.24 -23.24 1.49
CA ALA A 509 31.78 -22.68 0.23
C ALA A 509 31.68 -21.15 0.27
N CYS A 510 31.15 -20.59 1.36
CA CYS A 510 30.95 -19.15 1.52
C CYS A 510 32.24 -18.39 1.90
N ALA A 511 33.35 -19.08 2.19
CA ALA A 511 34.60 -18.48 2.69
C ALA A 511 35.19 -17.38 1.80
N SER A 512 34.90 -17.38 0.50
CA SER A 512 35.41 -16.37 -0.44
C SER A 512 34.63 -15.04 -0.43
N ILE A 513 33.46 -14.99 0.23
CA ILE A 513 32.62 -13.80 0.33
C ILE A 513 33.28 -12.79 1.28
N PRO A 514 33.63 -11.58 0.81
CA PRO A 514 34.36 -10.60 1.61
C PRO A 514 33.55 -10.03 2.77
N ASP A 515 32.30 -9.67 2.50
CA ASP A 515 31.40 -9.08 3.49
C ASP A 515 30.98 -10.15 4.52
N GLU A 516 31.06 -9.80 5.80
CA GLU A 516 30.82 -10.77 6.88
C GLU A 516 29.33 -11.13 7.00
N LEU A 517 28.42 -10.17 6.75
CA LEU A 517 26.99 -10.43 6.80
C LEU A 517 26.61 -11.32 5.62
N ASP A 518 27.01 -10.94 4.40
CA ASP A 518 26.76 -11.74 3.20
C ASP A 518 27.31 -13.17 3.32
N ARG A 519 28.44 -13.34 4.01
CA ARG A 519 29.02 -14.67 4.26
C ARG A 519 28.17 -15.49 5.23
N LYS A 520 27.60 -14.87 6.28
CA LYS A 520 26.69 -15.55 7.21
C LYS A 520 25.38 -15.93 6.54
N ASP A 521 24.80 -15.02 5.77
CA ASP A 521 23.58 -15.23 4.99
C ASP A 521 23.79 -16.40 4.00
N CYS A 522 24.90 -16.40 3.25
CA CYS A 522 25.26 -17.51 2.37
C CYS A 522 25.30 -18.87 3.09
N VAL A 523 25.90 -18.92 4.29
CA VAL A 523 25.96 -20.17 5.08
C VAL A 523 24.55 -20.60 5.48
N TYR A 524 23.75 -19.66 5.96
CA TYR A 524 22.36 -19.93 6.35
C TYR A 524 21.55 -20.46 5.18
N ASP A 525 21.58 -19.81 4.01
CA ASP A 525 20.82 -20.22 2.82
C ASP A 525 21.24 -21.61 2.34
N ILE A 526 22.54 -21.93 2.32
CA ILE A 526 23.01 -23.27 1.97
C ILE A 526 22.39 -24.31 2.92
N ILE A 527 22.32 -24.02 4.22
CA ILE A 527 21.74 -24.94 5.20
C ILE A 527 20.20 -24.94 5.13
N ALA A 528 19.55 -23.84 4.74
CA ALA A 528 18.09 -23.76 4.58
C ALA A 528 17.59 -24.50 3.32
N THR A 529 18.35 -24.37 2.23
CA THR A 529 18.01 -24.94 0.91
C THR A 529 18.61 -26.31 0.65
N GLN A 530 19.66 -26.66 1.39
CA GLN A 530 20.51 -27.84 1.14
C GLN A 530 21.18 -27.81 -0.25
N ASP A 531 21.41 -26.62 -0.82
CA ASP A 531 22.04 -26.41 -2.12
C ASP A 531 23.31 -25.56 -2.02
N MET A 532 24.47 -26.20 -2.21
CA MET A 532 25.79 -25.56 -2.19
C MET A 532 25.97 -24.51 -3.29
N ASP A 533 25.23 -24.61 -4.39
CA ASP A 533 25.35 -23.68 -5.51
C ASP A 533 24.81 -22.28 -5.16
N ILE A 534 24.06 -22.12 -4.06
CA ILE A 534 23.51 -20.82 -3.66
C ILE A 534 24.60 -19.79 -3.35
N VAL A 535 25.84 -20.20 -3.10
CA VAL A 535 26.98 -19.29 -3.02
C VAL A 535 27.06 -18.31 -4.19
N GLY A 536 26.53 -18.66 -5.37
CA GLY A 536 26.49 -17.77 -6.54
C GLY A 536 25.45 -16.63 -6.49
N ALA A 537 24.51 -16.65 -5.53
CA ALA A 537 23.56 -15.57 -5.28
C ALA A 537 24.19 -14.38 -4.53
N TYR A 538 25.34 -14.61 -3.88
CA TYR A 538 26.16 -13.66 -3.15
C TYR A 538 27.36 -13.25 -4.02
#